data_AF-A0A920VVM7-F1
#
_entry.id   AF-A0A920VVM7-F1
#
_cell.length_a   1.000
_cell.length_b   1.000
_cell.length_c   1.000
_cell.angle_alpha   90.00
_cell.angle_beta   90.00
_cell.angle_gamma   90.00
#
_symmetry.space_group_name_H-M   'P 1'
#
loop_
_entity.id
_entity.type
_entity.pdbx_description
1 polymer ?
#
loop_
_entity_poly.entity_id
_entity_poly.type
_entity_poly.pdbx_seq_one_letter_code
_entity_poly.pdbx_strand_id
1 'polypeptide(L)'
;MGARVKHQYVPLDLPACLNVFLDRWNPKAVIVLETEIWPNILSMCKERGIFTALVNARLSEKSKDKYNIVKPLAAEALANLDLLIAQYDSDADRFKEINTV
;
A
#
# COMPACT_ATOMS: atom_id res chain seq x y z
N MET A 1 -26.95 -6.27 7.04
CA MET A 1 -25.46 -6.25 7.09
C MET A 1 -24.86 -5.00 7.74
N GLY A 2 -25.65 -3.98 8.13
CA GLY A 2 -25.15 -2.63 8.47
C GLY A 2 -24.42 -2.39 9.80
N ALA A 3 -24.08 -3.42 10.59
CA ALA A 3 -23.37 -3.23 11.88
C ALA A 3 -21.91 -3.74 11.88
N ARG A 4 -21.47 -4.42 10.81
CA ARG A 4 -20.12 -5.03 10.71
C ARG A 4 -19.14 -4.22 9.85
N VAL A 5 -19.63 -3.16 9.21
CA VAL A 5 -18.83 -2.31 8.32
C VAL A 5 -18.88 -0.90 8.88
N LYS A 6 -17.70 -0.30 9.05
CA LYS A 6 -17.56 1.11 9.41
C LYS A 6 -16.85 1.82 8.27
N HIS A 7 -17.38 2.95 7.84
CA HIS A 7 -16.79 3.78 6.80
C HIS A 7 -16.09 4.97 7.45
N GLN A 8 -14.83 5.18 7.11
CA GLN A 8 -14.06 6.34 7.52
C GLN A 8 -13.03 6.67 6.43
N TYR A 9 -12.72 7.95 6.29
CA TYR A 9 -11.59 8.37 5.46
C TYR A 9 -10.27 7.92 6.07
N VAL A 10 -9.33 7.52 5.21
CA VAL A 10 -7.94 7.30 5.61
C VAL A 10 -7.38 8.62 6.14
N PRO A 11 -6.63 8.62 7.26
CA PRO A 11 -5.93 9.81 7.71
C PRO A 11 -4.89 10.24 6.65
N LEU A 12 -4.42 11.48 6.77
CA LEU A 12 -3.26 11.90 5.99
C LEU A 12 -2.06 10.99 6.29
N ASP A 13 -1.24 10.71 5.28
CA ASP A 13 -0.05 9.84 5.34
C ASP A 13 1.12 10.49 6.11
N LEU A 14 0.83 10.94 7.33
CA LEU A 14 1.76 11.50 8.29
C LEU A 14 1.81 10.59 9.52
N PRO A 15 3.01 10.29 10.06
CA PRO A 15 3.15 9.38 11.20
C PRO A 15 2.28 9.75 12.41
N ALA A 16 2.12 11.04 12.72
CA ALA A 16 1.29 11.48 13.83
C ALA A 16 -0.19 11.11 13.67
N CYS A 17 -0.75 11.29 12.47
CA CYS A 17 -2.14 10.94 12.18
C CYS A 17 -2.34 9.42 12.11
N LEU A 18 -1.37 8.71 11.53
CA LEU A 18 -1.39 7.27 11.38
C LEU A 18 -1.27 6.53 12.70
N ASN A 19 -0.44 7.00 13.62
CA ASN A 19 -0.34 6.40 14.96
C ASN A 19 -1.69 6.39 15.65
N VAL A 20 -2.36 7.55 15.73
CA VAL A 20 -3.68 7.67 16.34
C VAL A 20 -4.71 6.77 15.65
N PHE A 21 -4.66 6.68 14.31
CA PHE A 21 -5.58 5.84 13.55
C PHE A 21 -5.36 4.35 13.79
N LEU A 22 -4.11 3.88 13.64
CA LEU A 22 -3.77 2.47 13.80
C LEU A 22 -3.93 2.00 15.25
N ASP A 23 -3.62 2.83 16.24
CA ASP A 23 -3.86 2.53 17.67
C ASP A 23 -5.35 2.37 17.97
N ARG A 24 -6.17 3.26 17.41
CA ARG A 24 -7.62 3.24 17.63
C ARG A 24 -8.29 2.05 16.98
N TRP A 25 -7.89 1.71 15.76
CA TRP A 25 -8.53 0.66 14.97
C TRP A 25 -7.93 -0.72 15.20
N ASN A 26 -6.66 -0.80 15.57
CA ASN A 26 -5.88 -2.02 15.77
C ASN A 26 -6.19 -3.11 14.72
N PRO A 27 -6.03 -2.81 13.42
CA PRO A 27 -6.44 -3.72 12.37
C PRO A 27 -5.53 -4.95 12.33
N LYS A 28 -6.10 -6.10 11.97
CA LYS A 28 -5.31 -7.32 11.70
C LYS A 28 -4.70 -7.32 10.31
N ALA A 29 -5.31 -6.60 9.38
CA ALA A 29 -4.86 -6.49 8.01
C ALA A 29 -5.31 -5.15 7.39
N VAL A 30 -4.53 -4.66 6.44
CA VAL A 30 -4.84 -3.53 5.57
C VAL A 30 -4.82 -4.01 4.13
N ILE A 31 -5.92 -3.76 3.41
CA ILE A 31 -6.05 -4.09 1.99
C ILE A 31 -6.17 -2.79 1.23
N VAL A 32 -5.15 -2.49 0.44
CA VAL A 32 -5.11 -1.34 -0.46
C VAL A 32 -5.61 -1.80 -1.83
N LEU A 33 -6.43 -0.98 -2.47
CA LEU A 33 -6.94 -1.25 -3.81
C LEU A 33 -6.24 -0.36 -4.84
N GLU A 34 -6.01 -0.93 -6.02
CA GLU A 34 -5.49 -0.24 -7.21
C GLU A 34 -4.03 0.20 -7.08
N THR A 35 -3.75 1.49 -6.87
CA THR A 35 -2.39 2.06 -7.02
C THR A 35 -2.01 3.11 -5.99
N GLU A 36 -2.83 3.29 -4.96
CA GLU A 36 -2.52 4.29 -3.92
C GLU A 36 -1.48 3.74 -2.95
N ILE A 37 -0.20 3.89 -3.30
CA ILE A 37 0.91 3.51 -2.42
C ILE A 37 1.20 4.66 -1.46
N TRP A 38 0.89 4.42 -0.19
CA TRP A 38 1.11 5.33 0.93
C TRP A 38 2.28 4.81 1.77
N PRO A 39 3.49 5.34 1.60
CA PRO A 39 4.71 4.76 2.18
C PRO A 39 4.67 4.72 3.71
N ASN A 40 4.15 5.75 4.38
CA ASN A 40 4.11 5.75 5.85
C ASN A 40 3.08 4.75 6.37
N ILE A 41 1.91 4.61 5.72
CA ILE A 41 0.94 3.54 6.07
C ILE A 41 1.61 2.17 6.01
N LEU A 42 2.30 1.83 4.92
CA LEU A 42 2.88 0.51 4.73
C LEU A 42 4.04 0.25 5.69
N SER A 43 4.93 1.23 5.87
CA SER A 43 6.04 1.16 6.82
C SER A 43 5.55 0.96 8.26
N MET A 44 4.61 1.78 8.72
CA MET A 44 4.07 1.66 10.08
C MET A 44 3.26 0.38 10.29
N CYS A 45 2.54 -0.11 9.26
CA CYS A 45 1.89 -1.41 9.34
C CYS A 45 2.91 -2.53 9.52
N LYS A 46 4.03 -2.49 8.79
CA LYS A 46 5.11 -3.47 8.91
C LYS A 46 5.72 -3.47 10.31
N GLU A 47 6.05 -2.29 10.85
CA GLU A 47 6.58 -2.12 12.21
C GLU A 47 5.63 -2.69 13.28
N ARG A 48 4.33 -2.60 13.05
CA ARG A 48 3.28 -3.09 13.95
C ARG A 48 2.88 -4.54 13.70
N GLY A 49 3.47 -5.22 12.73
CA GLY A 49 3.13 -6.60 12.35
C GLY A 49 1.71 -6.75 11.76
N ILE A 50 1.16 -5.68 11.20
CA ILE A 50 -0.15 -5.67 10.55
C ILE A 50 0.04 -6.18 9.12
N PHE A 51 -0.72 -7.21 8.73
CA PHE A 51 -0.63 -7.77 7.38
C PHE A 51 -1.09 -6.75 6.32
N THR A 52 -0.31 -6.57 5.26
CA THR A 52 -0.63 -5.62 4.19
C THR A 52 -0.73 -6.30 2.83
N ALA A 53 -1.80 -5.98 2.10
CA ALA A 53 -2.01 -6.47 0.74
C ALA A 53 -2.37 -5.34 -0.22
N LEU A 54 -1.75 -5.33 -1.39
CA LEU A 54 -2.18 -4.52 -2.53
C LEU A 54 -2.95 -5.43 -3.49
N VAL A 55 -4.22 -5.11 -3.76
CA VAL A 55 -5.11 -5.93 -4.58
C VAL A 55 -5.60 -5.16 -5.79
N ASN A 56 -5.78 -5.86 -6.91
CA ASN A 56 -6.08 -5.24 -8.21
C ASN A 56 -5.00 -4.22 -8.59
N ALA A 57 -3.74 -4.55 -8.29
CA ALA A 57 -2.61 -3.70 -8.60
C ALA A 57 -2.51 -3.52 -10.12
N ARG A 58 -2.44 -2.28 -10.58
CA ARG A 58 -2.32 -1.91 -12.00
C ARG A 58 -1.13 -0.99 -12.17
N LEU A 59 -0.34 -1.13 -13.21
CA LEU A 59 0.72 -0.16 -13.48
C LEU A 59 0.77 0.13 -14.97
N SER A 60 0.12 1.23 -15.35
CA SER A 60 0.18 1.71 -16.73
C SER A 60 1.57 2.26 -17.06
N GLU A 61 1.98 2.21 -18.33
CA GLU A 61 3.24 2.81 -18.80
C GLU A 61 3.36 4.30 -18.42
N LYS A 62 2.26 5.05 -18.45
CA LYS A 62 2.23 6.46 -18.03
C LYS A 62 2.42 6.66 -16.52
N SER A 63 2.03 5.68 -15.72
CA SER A 63 2.23 5.69 -14.27
C SER A 63 3.67 5.28 -13.90
N LYS A 64 4.31 4.45 -14.73
CA LYS A 64 5.73 4.04 -14.56
C LYS A 64 6.66 5.25 -14.51
N ASP A 65 6.46 6.25 -15.36
CA ASP A 65 7.29 7.45 -15.38
C ASP A 65 7.15 8.29 -14.10
N LYS A 66 5.94 8.38 -13.53
CA LYS A 66 5.72 9.03 -12.24
C LYS A 66 6.31 8.24 -11.08
N TYR A 67 6.22 6.91 -11.14
CA TYR A 67 6.85 6.01 -10.17
C TYR A 67 8.38 6.08 -10.20
N ASN A 68 8.98 6.27 -11.37
CA ASN A 68 10.43 6.41 -11.51
C ASN A 68 10.97 7.66 -10.80
N ILE A 69 10.18 8.74 -10.71
CA ILE A 69 10.57 9.97 -10.00
C ILE A 69 10.63 9.74 -8.48
N VAL A 70 9.78 8.87 -7.95
CA VAL A 70 9.72 8.51 -6.51
C VAL A 70 10.18 7.07 -6.26
N LYS A 71 11.03 6.53 -7.15
CA LYS A 71 11.38 5.11 -7.19
C LYS A 71 11.88 4.55 -5.85
N PRO A 72 12.75 5.25 -5.08
CA PRO A 72 13.21 4.73 -3.79
C PRO A 72 12.06 4.56 -2.79
N LEU A 73 11.18 5.55 -2.71
CA LEU A 73 10.03 5.55 -1.80
C LEU A 73 8.99 4.51 -2.20
N ALA A 74 8.75 4.36 -3.50
CA ALA A 74 7.88 3.33 -4.03
C ALA A 74 8.44 1.92 -3.81
N ALA A 75 9.75 1.72 -4.02
CA ALA A 75 10.42 0.44 -3.79
C ALA A 75 10.37 0.06 -2.30
N GLU A 76 10.68 1.00 -1.40
CA GLU A 76 10.57 0.79 0.04
C GLU A 76 9.14 0.43 0.46
N ALA A 77 8.15 1.16 -0.06
CA ALA A 77 6.75 0.90 0.22
C ALA A 77 6.30 -0.48 -0.28
N LEU A 78 6.74 -0.89 -1.48
CA LEU A 78 6.47 -2.22 -2.03
C LEU A 78 7.17 -3.33 -1.23
N ALA A 79 8.40 -3.10 -0.75
CA ALA A 79 9.13 -4.05 0.07
C ALA A 79 8.44 -4.32 1.43
N ASN A 80 7.65 -3.36 1.91
CA ASN A 80 6.87 -3.50 3.13
C ASN A 80 5.55 -4.27 2.95
N LEU A 81 5.12 -4.54 1.71
CA LEU A 81 3.92 -5.34 1.45
C LEU A 81 4.15 -6.82 1.74
N ASP A 82 3.15 -7.48 2.33
CA ASP A 82 3.18 -8.94 2.51
C ASP A 82 2.58 -9.67 1.30
N LEU A 83 1.68 -9.02 0.55
CA LEU A 83 1.05 -9.58 -0.64
C LEU A 83 0.76 -8.52 -1.71
N LEU A 84 1.08 -8.83 -2.97
CA LEU A 84 0.69 -8.02 -4.12
C LEU A 84 -0.05 -8.90 -5.13
N ILE A 85 -1.28 -8.52 -5.46
CA ILE A 85 -2.14 -9.18 -6.44
C ILE A 85 -2.35 -8.23 -7.60
N ALA A 86 -1.60 -8.45 -8.68
CA ALA A 86 -1.75 -7.72 -9.93
C ALA A 86 -3.02 -8.15 -10.67
N GLN A 87 -3.63 -7.22 -11.41
CA GLN A 87 -4.79 -7.55 -12.24
C GLN A 87 -4.41 -8.39 -13.46
N TYR A 88 -3.30 -8.04 -14.10
CA TYR A 88 -2.77 -8.72 -15.29
C TYR A 88 -1.30 -9.09 -15.08
N ASP A 89 -0.83 -10.13 -15.76
CA ASP A 89 0.57 -10.56 -15.70
C ASP A 89 1.54 -9.44 -16.10
N SER A 90 1.16 -8.63 -17.10
CA SER A 90 1.97 -7.47 -17.52
C SER A 90 2.15 -6.41 -16.42
N ASP A 91 1.19 -6.27 -15.50
CA ASP A 91 1.32 -5.37 -14.35
C ASP A 91 2.26 -5.98 -13.31
N ALA A 92 2.14 -7.29 -13.06
CA ALA A 92 3.03 -8.01 -12.16
C ALA A 92 4.50 -7.89 -12.57
N ASP A 93 4.79 -8.02 -13.87
CA ASP A 93 6.16 -7.88 -14.38
C ASP A 93 6.71 -6.47 -14.17
N ARG A 94 5.92 -5.43 -14.39
CA ARG A 94 6.35 -4.05 -14.13
C ARG A 94 6.58 -3.78 -12.64
N PHE A 95 5.78 -4.37 -11.74
CA PHE A 95 6.04 -4.26 -10.30
C PHE A 95 7.35 -4.95 -9.89
N LYS A 96 7.69 -6.10 -10.50
CA LYS A 96 8.99 -6.77 -10.27
C LYS A 96 10.17 -5.89 -10.68
N GLU A 97 10.05 -5.17 -11.80
CA GLU A 97 11.10 -4.23 -12.25
C GLU A 97 11.34 -3.09 -11.25
N ILE A 98 10.30 -2.63 -10.53
CA ILE A 98 10.44 -1.58 -9.52
C ILE A 98 11.06 -2.13 -8.23
N ASN A 99 10.71 -3.36 -7.85
CA ASN A 99 11.19 -4.00 -6.61
C ASN A 99 12.63 -4.52 -6.70
N THR A 100 13.26 -4.50 -7.88
CA THR A 100 14.66 -4.94 -8.07
C THR A 100 15.62 -3.76 -7.90
N VAL A 101 15.76 -3.27 -6.66
CA VAL A 101 16.79 -2.28 -6.26
C VAL A 101 17.83 -2.94 -5.39
#